data_AF-U1GPP4-F1
#
_entry.id   AF-U1GPP4-F1
#
_cell.length_a   1.000
_cell.length_b   1.000
_cell.length_c   1.000
_cell.angle_alpha   90.00
_cell.angle_beta   90.00
_cell.angle_gamma   90.00
#
_symmetry.space_group_name_H-M   'P 1'
#
loop_
_entity.id
_entity.type
_entity.pdbx_description
1 polymer ?
#
loop_
_entity_poly.entity_id
_entity_poly.type
_entity_poly.pdbx_seq_one_letter_code
_entity_poly.pdbx_strand_id
1 'polypeptide(L)'
;MLEGPLMDLVSPVISTETTQKAHYAPPWQDMSIIGVAGSSGSGKTSLAVEIVKSLSLPWVIIISMDSFYKSLTPEQNALAHANEYDLDSPSSLDFDLLVERLQELKQGKRANIPTYSFEQHQRQKETVSIYSPHVVILEGILALQDPRVLDMLDLKIFVEADADVCLSRRIVRDVRDRGRTIEGTIKQWFSYVKPVFQQYVEPQRIIADVIIPRGMKNKMAITMVVNQIRQLLEEKSARHNAELMRLGRQVEDEPFSARIELMEQKPQVRAMSTILRSPTTEQVDFAFYLDRLAALLVERALDSHHFLPVHVTTPQELQYNGLRSSGKVSAVAILRGGSCLETGLKRTLPDCLTGRLLIQSNYRTGEPELHFLKLFPDIASHETVLLLDSQMSSGGAALMAVRILVDHGVEERKIVFVTCLAGRIGVKRLTSVFPEISVVAGNVADDHEERWIEKRYFGC
;
A
#
# COMPACT_ATOMS: atom_id res chain seq x y z
N MET A 1 -42.10 -45.21 -45.87
CA MET A 1 -41.26 -45.51 -44.69
C MET A 1 -39.86 -45.07 -45.00
N LEU A 2 -39.36 -44.12 -44.20
CA LEU A 2 -37.97 -43.76 -43.89
C LEU A 2 -37.82 -42.24 -43.86
N GLU A 3 -38.07 -41.71 -42.66
CA GLU A 3 -37.62 -40.40 -42.21
C GLU A 3 -36.10 -40.33 -42.26
N GLY A 4 -35.56 -39.25 -42.83
CA GLY A 4 -34.15 -38.86 -42.73
C GLY A 4 -34.07 -37.48 -42.07
N PRO A 5 -33.15 -37.26 -41.12
CA PRO A 5 -33.22 -36.12 -40.21
C PRO A 5 -32.76 -34.81 -40.86
N LEU A 6 -33.41 -33.71 -40.47
CA LEU A 6 -32.98 -32.34 -40.75
C LEU A 6 -31.56 -32.12 -40.22
N MET A 7 -30.65 -31.71 -41.09
CA MET A 7 -29.39 -31.08 -40.70
C MET A 7 -29.71 -29.66 -40.21
N ASP A 8 -29.72 -29.48 -38.89
CA ASP A 8 -29.67 -28.16 -38.27
C ASP A 8 -28.35 -27.49 -38.64
N LEU A 9 -28.45 -26.39 -39.39
CA LEU A 9 -27.39 -25.41 -39.59
C LEU A 9 -27.08 -24.77 -38.23
N VAL A 10 -26.09 -25.33 -37.53
CA VAL A 10 -25.48 -24.72 -36.36
C VAL A 10 -24.77 -23.45 -36.82
N SER A 11 -25.44 -22.31 -36.63
CA SER A 11 -24.82 -21.00 -36.65
C SER A 11 -23.63 -20.99 -35.69
N PRO A 12 -22.44 -20.50 -36.09
CA PRO A 12 -21.31 -20.43 -35.20
C PRO A 12 -21.69 -19.49 -34.05
N VAL A 13 -21.78 -20.07 -32.85
CA VAL A 13 -21.82 -19.31 -31.61
C VAL A 13 -20.55 -18.48 -31.60
N ILE A 14 -20.69 -17.19 -31.88
CA ILE A 14 -19.66 -16.20 -31.63
C ILE A 14 -19.49 -16.23 -30.12
N SER A 15 -18.49 -16.98 -29.68
CA SER A 15 -17.99 -16.94 -28.31
C SER A 15 -17.63 -15.48 -28.06
N THR A 16 -18.43 -14.82 -27.23
CA THR A 16 -18.11 -13.51 -26.66
C THR A 16 -16.72 -13.63 -26.05
N GLU A 17 -15.73 -13.01 -26.70
CA GLU A 17 -14.42 -12.78 -26.13
C GLU A 17 -14.64 -11.99 -24.84
N THR A 18 -14.60 -12.68 -23.70
CA THR A 18 -14.40 -12.04 -22.40
C THR A 18 -13.08 -11.29 -22.51
N THR A 19 -13.17 -10.00 -22.76
CA THR A 19 -12.04 -9.07 -22.75
C THR A 19 -11.39 -9.22 -21.38
N GLN A 20 -10.23 -9.87 -21.36
CA GLN A 20 -9.48 -10.13 -20.15
C GLN A 20 -9.13 -8.76 -19.57
N LYS A 21 -9.81 -8.32 -18.50
CA LYS A 21 -9.56 -7.00 -17.88
C LYS A 21 -8.06 -6.89 -17.59
N ALA A 22 -7.43 -5.82 -18.05
CA ALA A 22 -6.04 -5.55 -17.71
C ALA A 22 -5.95 -5.44 -16.19
N HIS A 23 -5.20 -6.34 -15.57
CA HIS A 23 -5.01 -6.37 -14.14
C HIS A 23 -3.68 -5.70 -13.81
N TYR A 24 -3.70 -4.69 -12.93
CA TYR A 24 -2.48 -4.13 -12.36
C TYR A 24 -2.29 -4.70 -10.96
N ALA A 25 -1.21 -5.46 -10.78
CA ALA A 25 -0.77 -5.86 -9.46
C ALA A 25 0.20 -4.80 -8.91
N PRO A 26 -0.13 -4.07 -7.83
CA PRO A 26 0.81 -3.10 -7.27
C PRO A 26 2.06 -3.80 -6.70
N PRO A 27 3.19 -3.08 -6.56
CA PRO A 27 4.43 -3.60 -5.99
C PRO A 27 4.27 -4.34 -4.66
N TRP A 28 3.36 -3.86 -3.81
CA TRP A 28 3.09 -4.46 -2.49
C TRP A 28 2.13 -5.66 -2.52
N GLN A 29 1.50 -5.98 -3.65
CA GLN A 29 0.66 -7.18 -3.76
C GLN A 29 1.51 -8.46 -3.70
N ASP A 30 2.77 -8.41 -4.14
CA ASP A 30 3.73 -9.50 -3.95
C ASP A 30 4.58 -9.27 -2.68
N MET A 31 3.92 -8.88 -1.57
CA MET A 31 4.55 -8.74 -0.26
C MET A 31 5.25 -10.04 0.15
N SER A 32 6.49 -9.92 0.64
CA SER A 32 7.24 -11.04 1.20
C SER A 32 7.05 -11.15 2.72
N ILE A 33 6.77 -12.34 3.24
CA ILE A 33 6.68 -12.60 4.68
C ILE A 33 7.83 -13.48 5.13
N ILE A 34 8.60 -12.98 6.10
CA ILE A 34 9.75 -13.66 6.69
C ILE A 34 9.38 -14.06 8.11
N GLY A 35 9.29 -15.35 8.37
CA GLY A 35 9.05 -15.87 9.71
C GLY A 35 10.35 -15.98 10.49
N VAL A 36 10.39 -15.43 11.71
CA VAL A 36 11.53 -15.51 12.61
C VAL A 36 11.08 -16.14 13.94
N ALA A 37 11.38 -17.42 14.10
CA ALA A 37 11.13 -18.18 15.32
C ALA A 37 12.39 -18.39 16.16
N GLY A 38 12.21 -18.79 17.40
CA GLY A 38 13.28 -19.10 18.34
C GLY A 38 12.83 -18.92 19.79
N SER A 39 13.63 -19.42 20.73
CA SER A 39 13.29 -19.37 22.15
C SER A 39 13.13 -17.93 22.68
N SER A 40 12.37 -17.76 23.76
CA SER A 40 12.29 -16.49 24.49
C SER A 40 13.68 -16.12 25.03
N GLY A 41 14.23 -14.97 24.59
CA GLY A 41 15.58 -14.53 24.94
C GLY A 41 16.68 -14.92 23.92
N SER A 42 16.35 -15.66 22.85
CA SER A 42 17.33 -16.07 21.83
C SER A 42 17.89 -14.90 20.99
N GLY A 43 17.10 -13.84 20.81
CA GLY A 43 17.49 -12.64 20.06
C GLY A 43 16.72 -12.40 18.77
N LYS A 44 15.62 -13.13 18.51
CA LYS A 44 14.66 -12.94 17.40
C LYS A 44 14.31 -11.48 17.12
N THR A 45 13.81 -10.75 18.11
CA THR A 45 13.42 -9.34 17.96
C THR A 45 14.62 -8.46 17.61
N SER A 46 15.80 -8.72 18.19
CA SER A 46 17.03 -7.98 17.86
C SER A 46 17.48 -8.25 16.42
N LEU A 47 17.45 -9.52 15.99
CA LEU A 47 17.76 -9.92 14.63
C LEU A 47 16.82 -9.24 13.62
N ALA A 48 15.50 -9.26 13.88
CA ALA A 48 14.51 -8.59 13.03
C ALA A 48 14.82 -7.10 12.86
N VAL A 49 15.13 -6.40 13.96
CA VAL A 49 15.53 -4.98 13.94
C VAL A 49 16.81 -4.74 13.12
N GLU A 50 17.78 -5.64 13.20
CA GLU A 50 19.03 -5.51 12.44
C GLU A 50 18.84 -5.77 10.95
N ILE A 51 17.98 -6.71 10.59
CA ILE A 51 17.60 -6.97 9.19
C ILE A 51 16.93 -5.72 8.61
N VAL A 52 15.97 -5.11 9.32
CA VAL A 52 15.32 -3.85 8.88
C VAL A 52 16.35 -2.75 8.65
N LYS A 53 17.25 -2.53 9.62
CA LYS A 53 18.32 -1.52 9.50
C LYS A 53 19.22 -1.79 8.30
N SER A 54 19.64 -3.04 8.11
CA SER A 54 20.55 -3.44 7.03
C SER A 54 19.90 -3.37 5.64
N LEU A 55 18.59 -3.61 5.56
CA LEU A 55 17.83 -3.40 4.32
C LEU A 55 17.74 -1.92 3.97
N SER A 56 17.60 -1.04 4.97
CA SER A 56 17.47 0.42 4.78
C SER A 56 16.30 0.78 3.85
N LEU A 57 15.24 -0.02 3.90
CA LEU A 57 14.02 0.18 3.11
C LEU A 57 12.89 0.62 4.05
N PRO A 58 12.15 1.71 3.73
CA PRO A 58 11.05 2.19 4.56
C PRO A 58 9.84 1.24 4.61
N TRP A 59 9.75 0.28 3.66
CA TRP A 59 8.63 -0.65 3.47
C TRP A 59 8.76 -1.98 4.23
N VAL A 60 9.75 -2.10 5.11
CA VAL A 60 10.02 -3.31 5.90
C VAL A 60 9.49 -3.10 7.30
N ILE A 61 8.53 -3.92 7.70
CA ILE A 61 7.90 -3.84 9.02
C ILE A 61 8.16 -5.10 9.84
N ILE A 62 8.10 -4.96 11.15
CA ILE A 62 8.14 -6.10 12.07
C ILE A 62 6.75 -6.23 12.68
N ILE A 63 6.15 -7.41 12.53
CA ILE A 63 4.93 -7.80 13.24
C ILE A 63 5.34 -8.78 14.33
N SER A 64 5.16 -8.38 15.58
CA SER A 64 5.39 -9.26 16.72
C SER A 64 4.14 -10.10 16.95
N MET A 65 4.29 -11.43 17.03
CA MET A 65 3.19 -12.32 17.41
C MET A 65 2.69 -12.06 18.83
N ASP A 66 3.52 -11.43 19.67
CA ASP A 66 3.13 -11.03 21.02
C ASP A 66 1.91 -10.09 21.02
N SER A 67 1.67 -9.34 19.94
CA SER A 67 0.45 -8.54 19.77
C SER A 67 -0.84 -9.38 19.72
N PHE A 68 -0.74 -10.65 19.36
CA PHE A 68 -1.88 -11.55 19.09
C PHE A 68 -2.23 -12.45 20.27
N TYR A 69 -1.71 -12.20 21.48
CA TYR A 69 -2.22 -12.88 22.67
C TYR A 69 -3.72 -12.62 22.85
N LYS A 70 -4.42 -13.65 23.32
CA LYS A 70 -5.83 -13.56 23.71
C LYS A 70 -5.95 -12.82 25.05
N SER A 71 -7.04 -12.07 25.20
CA SER A 71 -7.42 -11.50 26.49
C SER A 71 -7.74 -12.60 27.50
N LEU A 72 -7.22 -12.46 28.72
CA LEU A 72 -7.45 -13.44 29.79
C LEU A 72 -8.76 -13.16 30.53
N THR A 73 -9.43 -14.20 31.01
CA THR A 73 -10.52 -14.06 31.98
C THR A 73 -9.98 -13.54 33.32
N PRO A 74 -10.82 -12.97 34.21
CA PRO A 74 -10.36 -12.47 35.51
C PRO A 74 -9.59 -13.52 36.33
N GLU A 75 -10.03 -14.78 36.28
CA GLU A 75 -9.37 -15.91 36.97
C GLU A 75 -8.01 -16.23 36.37
N GLN A 76 -7.92 -16.33 35.03
CA GLN A 76 -6.67 -16.57 34.32
C GLN A 76 -5.67 -15.42 34.51
N ASN A 77 -6.18 -14.19 34.54
CA ASN A 77 -5.39 -12.99 34.75
C ASN A 77 -4.74 -12.99 36.14
N ALA A 78 -5.49 -13.36 37.18
CA ALA A 78 -4.96 -13.53 38.54
C ALA A 78 -3.85 -14.59 38.59
N LEU A 79 -4.04 -15.74 37.92
CA LEU A 79 -3.01 -16.78 37.81
C LEU A 79 -1.78 -16.29 37.03
N ALA A 80 -1.97 -15.51 35.97
CA ALA A 80 -0.87 -14.95 35.17
C ALA A 80 0.00 -14.00 36.00
N HIS A 81 -0.61 -13.13 36.81
CA HIS A 81 0.11 -12.26 37.76
C HIS A 81 0.85 -13.06 38.85
N ALA A 82 0.31 -14.21 39.25
CA ALA A 82 0.97 -15.14 40.17
C ALA A 82 2.10 -15.99 39.52
N ASN A 83 2.35 -15.83 38.21
CA ASN A 83 3.24 -16.68 37.41
C ASN A 83 2.82 -18.17 37.39
N GLU A 84 1.51 -18.42 37.46
CA GLU A 84 0.89 -19.75 37.52
C GLU A 84 0.04 -20.07 36.28
N TYR A 85 0.17 -19.28 35.21
CA TYR A 85 -0.54 -19.47 33.96
C TYR A 85 0.41 -19.62 32.77
N ASP A 86 0.08 -20.52 31.85
CA ASP A 86 0.83 -20.75 30.62
C ASP A 86 0.48 -19.71 29.55
N LEU A 87 1.40 -18.80 29.30
CA LEU A 87 1.29 -17.78 28.25
C LEU A 87 1.98 -18.19 26.95
N ASP A 88 2.82 -19.22 26.95
CA ASP A 88 3.67 -19.55 25.80
C ASP A 88 3.03 -20.68 24.93
N SER A 89 1.95 -21.32 25.39
CA SER A 89 1.20 -22.33 24.63
C SER A 89 0.59 -21.79 23.32
N PRO A 90 0.45 -22.61 22.27
CA PRO A 90 -0.24 -22.19 21.03
C PRO A 90 -1.67 -21.69 21.25
N SER A 91 -2.39 -22.24 22.24
CA SER A 91 -3.75 -21.80 22.56
C SER A 91 -3.84 -20.38 23.09
N SER A 92 -2.74 -19.83 23.64
CA SER A 92 -2.67 -18.48 24.19
C SER A 92 -2.64 -17.41 23.09
N LEU A 93 -2.25 -17.77 21.87
CA LEU A 93 -2.25 -16.90 20.69
C LEU A 93 -3.54 -17.04 19.88
N ASP A 94 -3.96 -15.94 19.28
CA ASP A 94 -5.08 -15.82 18.36
C ASP A 94 -4.59 -16.02 16.92
N PHE A 95 -4.30 -17.27 16.55
CA PHE A 95 -3.82 -17.61 15.21
C PHE A 95 -4.83 -17.29 14.11
N ASP A 96 -6.12 -17.36 14.40
CA ASP A 96 -7.16 -17.04 13.42
C ASP A 96 -7.11 -15.56 13.05
N LEU A 97 -7.02 -14.69 14.06
CA LEU A 97 -6.81 -13.26 13.85
C LEU A 97 -5.48 -12.96 13.14
N LEU A 98 -4.40 -13.66 13.51
CA LEU A 98 -3.10 -13.49 12.85
C LEU A 98 -3.19 -13.83 11.35
N VAL A 99 -3.79 -14.97 11.01
CA VAL A 99 -3.96 -15.41 9.63
C VAL A 99 -4.82 -14.42 8.85
N GLU A 100 -5.93 -13.96 9.42
CA GLU A 100 -6.80 -12.96 8.80
C GLU A 100 -6.03 -11.67 8.48
N ARG A 101 -5.27 -11.12 9.44
CA ARG A 101 -4.49 -9.89 9.24
C ARG A 101 -3.36 -10.07 8.23
N LEU A 102 -2.67 -11.22 8.22
CA LEU A 102 -1.63 -11.51 7.22
C LEU A 102 -2.21 -11.67 5.82
N GLN A 103 -3.40 -12.28 5.69
CA GLN A 103 -4.12 -12.38 4.42
C GLN A 103 -4.58 -11.03 3.90
N GLU A 104 -5.09 -10.14 4.76
CA GLU A 104 -5.42 -8.76 4.40
C GLU A 104 -4.21 -8.04 3.82
N LEU A 105 -3.05 -8.12 4.51
CA LEU A 105 -1.81 -7.51 4.04
C LEU A 105 -1.35 -8.09 2.70
N LYS A 106 -1.44 -9.41 2.50
CA LYS A 106 -1.07 -10.08 1.24
C LYS A 106 -2.02 -9.75 0.08
N GLN A 107 -3.26 -9.36 0.39
CA GLN A 107 -4.22 -8.83 -0.58
C GLN A 107 -4.03 -7.33 -0.85
N GLY A 108 -3.02 -6.69 -0.25
CA GLY A 108 -2.79 -5.25 -0.35
C GLY A 108 -3.78 -4.40 0.44
N LYS A 109 -4.60 -5.01 1.30
CA LYS A 109 -5.55 -4.30 2.15
C LYS A 109 -4.84 -3.75 3.39
N ARG A 110 -5.42 -2.69 3.96
CA ARG A 110 -5.03 -2.15 5.25
C ARG A 110 -5.40 -3.14 6.36
N ALA A 111 -4.45 -3.47 7.23
CA ALA A 111 -4.67 -4.37 8.37
C ALA A 111 -4.45 -3.63 9.69
N ASN A 112 -5.31 -3.87 10.69
CA ASN A 112 -5.18 -3.32 12.03
C ASN A 112 -4.61 -4.37 12.97
N ILE A 113 -3.34 -4.20 13.34
CA ILE A 113 -2.64 -5.11 14.23
C ILE A 113 -3.00 -4.77 15.68
N PRO A 114 -3.45 -5.75 16.49
CA PRO A 114 -3.75 -5.51 17.90
C PRO A 114 -2.50 -5.09 18.69
N THR A 115 -2.73 -4.43 19.82
CA THR A 115 -1.69 -4.15 20.81
C THR A 115 -1.99 -4.95 22.07
N TYR A 116 -0.98 -5.60 22.65
CA TYR A 116 -1.13 -6.38 23.87
C TYR A 116 -0.29 -5.81 25.01
N SER A 117 -0.88 -5.65 26.20
CA SER A 117 -0.17 -5.23 27.40
C SER A 117 0.24 -6.43 28.23
N PHE A 118 1.55 -6.61 28.39
CA PHE A 118 2.12 -7.62 29.28
C PHE A 118 1.98 -7.28 30.77
N GLU A 119 1.80 -6.00 31.10
CA GLU A 119 1.55 -5.55 32.46
C GLU A 119 0.13 -5.90 32.90
N GLN A 120 -0.85 -5.69 32.02
CA GLN A 120 -2.26 -5.96 32.33
C GLN A 120 -2.72 -7.37 31.93
N HIS A 121 -1.90 -8.10 31.16
CA HIS A 121 -2.29 -9.36 30.50
C HIS A 121 -3.60 -9.22 29.70
N GLN A 122 -3.72 -8.11 28.96
CA GLN A 122 -4.92 -7.78 28.18
C GLN A 122 -4.60 -7.10 26.85
N ARG A 123 -5.40 -7.43 25.83
CA ARG A 123 -5.44 -6.71 24.56
C ARG A 123 -6.00 -5.30 24.77
N GLN A 124 -5.32 -4.32 24.20
CA GLN A 124 -5.69 -2.90 24.28
C GLN A 124 -6.75 -2.54 23.23
N LYS A 125 -7.41 -1.39 23.40
CA LYS A 125 -8.40 -0.89 22.43
C LYS A 125 -7.71 -0.31 21.19
N GLU A 126 -6.50 0.21 21.38
CA GLU A 126 -5.69 0.83 20.35
C GLU A 126 -5.02 -0.25 19.47
N THR A 127 -5.15 -0.07 18.15
CA THR A 127 -4.51 -0.92 17.15
C THR A 127 -3.48 -0.13 16.35
N VAL A 128 -2.40 -0.80 15.94
CA VAL A 128 -1.43 -0.24 15.00
C VAL A 128 -1.88 -0.58 13.60
N SER A 129 -2.13 0.45 12.80
CA SER A 129 -2.61 0.27 11.44
C SER A 129 -1.45 0.17 10.46
N ILE A 130 -1.46 -0.88 9.65
CA ILE A 130 -0.41 -1.20 8.69
C ILE A 130 -0.98 -1.19 7.29
N TYR A 131 -0.28 -0.53 6.37
CA TYR A 131 -0.65 -0.44 4.97
C TYR A 131 0.57 -0.65 4.09
N SER A 132 0.44 -1.51 3.07
CA SER A 132 1.39 -1.66 1.96
C SER A 132 2.86 -1.96 2.33
N PRO A 133 3.17 -2.90 3.26
CA PRO A 133 4.55 -3.33 3.46
C PRO A 133 5.04 -4.18 2.27
N HIS A 134 6.26 -3.97 1.80
CA HIS A 134 6.90 -4.86 0.82
C HIS A 134 7.47 -6.11 1.49
N VAL A 135 7.91 -5.97 2.74
CA VAL A 135 8.44 -7.06 3.55
C VAL A 135 7.84 -7.00 4.95
N VAL A 136 7.30 -8.12 5.40
CA VAL A 136 6.84 -8.32 6.77
C VAL A 136 7.75 -9.32 7.45
N ILE A 137 8.41 -8.89 8.52
CA ILE A 137 9.14 -9.80 9.41
C ILE A 137 8.17 -10.18 10.53
N LEU A 138 7.60 -11.39 10.44
CA LEU A 138 6.77 -11.97 11.48
C LEU A 138 7.67 -12.64 12.53
N GLU A 139 7.79 -12.03 13.70
CA GLU A 139 8.65 -12.56 14.77
C GLU A 139 7.83 -13.06 15.96
N GLY A 140 8.21 -14.21 16.51
CA GLY A 140 7.51 -14.81 17.64
C GLY A 140 8.04 -16.18 17.99
N ILE A 141 7.83 -16.64 19.21
CA ILE A 141 8.28 -17.98 19.62
C ILE A 141 7.59 -19.11 18.83
N LEU A 142 6.41 -18.83 18.25
CA LEU A 142 5.58 -19.75 17.49
C LEU A 142 5.38 -19.31 16.02
N ALA A 143 6.30 -18.51 15.47
CA ALA A 143 6.15 -17.92 14.12
C ALA A 143 6.10 -18.95 12.99
N LEU A 144 6.63 -20.16 13.23
CA LEU A 144 6.64 -21.26 12.28
C LEU A 144 5.73 -22.42 12.73
N GLN A 145 4.77 -22.18 13.65
CA GLN A 145 3.97 -23.26 14.23
C GLN A 145 2.70 -23.61 13.44
N ASP A 146 1.94 -22.60 12.97
CA ASP A 146 0.65 -22.81 12.30
C ASP A 146 0.83 -23.04 10.79
N PRO A 147 0.32 -24.16 10.22
CA PRO A 147 0.46 -24.46 8.80
C PRO A 147 -0.05 -23.35 7.87
N ARG A 148 -1.14 -22.67 8.23
CA ARG A 148 -1.71 -21.59 7.43
C ARG A 148 -0.77 -20.39 7.36
N VAL A 149 -0.06 -20.12 8.45
CA VAL A 149 1.00 -19.10 8.47
C VAL A 149 2.18 -19.55 7.64
N LEU A 150 2.63 -20.80 7.82
CA LEU A 150 3.76 -21.38 7.08
C LEU A 150 3.61 -21.30 5.56
N ASP A 151 2.40 -21.55 5.05
CA ASP A 151 2.06 -21.45 3.62
C ASP A 151 2.18 -20.02 3.07
N MET A 152 2.13 -19.01 3.94
CA MET A 152 2.28 -17.61 3.56
C MET A 152 3.72 -17.10 3.64
N LEU A 153 4.64 -17.82 4.30
CA LEU A 153 6.03 -17.39 4.52
C LEU A 153 6.94 -17.74 3.33
N ASP A 154 7.66 -16.74 2.83
CA ASP A 154 8.68 -16.88 1.77
C ASP A 154 10.05 -17.30 2.30
N LEU A 155 10.35 -17.00 3.57
CA LEU A 155 11.59 -17.38 4.23
C LEU A 155 11.35 -17.69 5.71
N LYS A 156 11.88 -18.81 6.19
CA LYS A 156 11.68 -19.33 7.54
C LYS A 156 13.02 -19.36 8.27
N ILE A 157 13.17 -18.53 9.30
CA ILE A 157 14.41 -18.37 10.05
C ILE A 157 14.20 -18.85 11.48
N PHE A 158 15.12 -19.68 11.95
CA PHE A 158 15.17 -20.10 13.35
C PHE A 158 16.41 -19.52 14.05
N VAL A 159 16.21 -18.78 15.14
CA VAL A 159 17.29 -18.18 15.92
C VAL A 159 17.69 -19.10 17.06
N GLU A 160 18.93 -19.55 17.04
CA GLU A 160 19.47 -20.51 18.01
C GLU A 160 20.41 -19.82 19.01
N ALA A 161 20.17 -20.10 20.28
CA ALA A 161 20.97 -19.65 21.41
C ALA A 161 20.84 -20.64 22.57
N ASP A 162 21.88 -20.74 23.39
CA ASP A 162 21.90 -21.62 24.55
C ASP A 162 20.81 -21.24 25.57
N ALA A 163 20.27 -22.24 26.26
CA ALA A 163 19.11 -22.07 27.14
C ALA A 163 19.40 -21.18 28.36
N ASP A 164 20.63 -21.20 28.88
CA ASP A 164 21.12 -20.36 29.96
C ASP A 164 21.27 -18.89 29.52
N VAL A 165 21.72 -18.65 28.29
CA VAL A 165 21.74 -17.33 27.67
C VAL A 165 20.32 -16.79 27.47
N CYS A 166 19.38 -17.65 27.06
CA CYS A 166 17.98 -17.29 26.91
C CYS A 166 17.34 -16.92 28.26
N LEU A 167 17.54 -17.76 29.28
CA LEU A 167 17.05 -17.52 30.64
C LEU A 167 17.60 -16.23 31.24
N SER A 168 18.93 -16.04 31.19
CA SER A 168 19.57 -14.84 31.75
C SER A 168 19.04 -13.55 31.11
N ARG A 169 18.90 -13.52 29.77
CA ARG A 169 18.30 -12.38 29.06
C ARG A 169 16.83 -12.18 29.41
N ARG A 170 16.06 -13.26 29.56
CA ARG A 170 14.64 -13.18 29.96
C ARG A 170 14.51 -12.59 31.36
N ILE A 171 15.32 -13.02 32.33
CA ILE A 171 15.32 -12.46 33.69
C ILE A 171 15.58 -10.96 33.65
N VAL A 172 16.64 -10.53 32.96
CA VAL A 172 17.00 -9.10 32.88
C VAL A 172 15.86 -8.28 32.26
N ARG A 173 15.27 -8.75 31.15
CA ARG A 173 14.16 -8.07 30.46
C ARG A 173 12.89 -8.04 31.31
N ASP A 174 12.48 -9.18 31.86
CA ASP A 174 11.21 -9.29 32.58
C ASP A 174 11.23 -8.52 33.91
N VAL A 175 12.39 -8.44 34.58
CA VAL A 175 12.57 -7.61 35.78
C VAL A 175 12.58 -6.12 35.42
N ARG A 176 13.37 -5.73 34.41
CA ARG A 176 13.57 -4.32 34.04
C ARG A 176 12.35 -3.70 33.35
N ASP A 177 11.77 -4.41 32.40
CA ASP A 177 10.81 -3.85 31.45
C ASP A 177 9.36 -4.26 31.77
N ARG A 178 9.15 -5.34 32.54
CA ARG A 178 7.82 -5.88 32.87
C ARG A 178 7.51 -5.91 34.37
N GLY A 179 8.41 -5.41 35.22
CA GLY A 179 8.21 -5.30 36.67
C GLY A 179 8.09 -6.63 37.41
N ARG A 180 8.59 -7.74 36.85
CA ARG A 180 8.53 -9.07 37.48
C ARG A 180 9.64 -9.30 38.50
N THR A 181 9.45 -10.26 39.40
CA THR A 181 10.51 -10.72 40.32
C THR A 181 11.40 -11.77 39.65
N ILE A 182 12.62 -11.91 40.16
CA ILE A 182 13.59 -12.92 39.68
C ILE A 182 13.02 -14.31 39.94
N GLU A 183 12.54 -14.55 41.16
CA GLU A 183 11.96 -15.83 41.61
C GLU A 183 10.74 -16.21 40.77
N GLY A 184 9.85 -15.26 40.49
CA GLY A 184 8.69 -15.48 39.64
C GLY A 184 9.07 -15.83 38.20
N THR A 185 10.09 -15.16 37.66
CA THR A 185 10.59 -15.43 36.30
C THR A 185 11.22 -16.82 36.21
N ILE A 186 12.00 -17.23 37.22
CA ILE A 186 12.59 -18.57 37.30
C ILE A 186 11.51 -19.64 37.46
N LYS A 187 10.53 -19.44 38.34
CA LYS A 187 9.37 -20.32 38.49
C LYS A 187 8.67 -20.52 37.15
N GLN A 188 8.34 -19.43 36.46
CA GLN A 188 7.70 -19.49 35.14
C GLN A 188 8.56 -20.25 34.12
N TRP A 189 9.87 -20.03 34.11
CA TRP A 189 10.79 -20.67 33.18
C TRP A 189 10.74 -22.20 33.27
N PHE A 190 10.86 -22.74 34.48
CA PHE A 190 10.89 -24.19 34.68
C PHE A 190 9.51 -24.82 34.59
N SER A 191 8.45 -24.13 35.04
CA SER A 191 7.09 -24.66 35.01
C SER A 191 6.47 -24.66 33.61
N TYR A 192 6.75 -23.63 32.80
CA TYR A 192 6.04 -23.43 31.53
C TYR A 192 6.98 -23.21 30.34
N VAL A 193 7.89 -22.23 30.42
CA VAL A 193 8.66 -21.78 29.23
C VAL A 193 9.51 -22.90 28.64
N LYS A 194 10.28 -23.61 29.47
CA LYS A 194 11.17 -24.68 29.01
C LYS A 194 10.39 -25.89 28.47
N PRO A 195 9.36 -26.42 29.17
CA PRO A 195 8.52 -27.48 28.61
C PRO A 195 7.85 -27.09 27.29
N VAL A 196 7.24 -25.90 27.21
CA VAL A 196 6.60 -25.39 25.99
C VAL A 196 7.62 -25.21 24.86
N PHE A 197 8.83 -24.75 25.17
CA PHE A 197 9.91 -24.68 24.19
C PHE A 197 10.18 -26.04 23.57
N GLN A 198 10.39 -27.07 24.38
CA GLN A 198 10.69 -28.42 23.89
C GLN A 198 9.52 -29.01 23.08
N GLN A 199 8.29 -28.72 23.50
CA GLN A 199 7.10 -29.28 22.87
C GLN A 199 6.72 -28.58 21.55
N TYR A 200 6.84 -27.25 21.48
CA TYR A 200 6.28 -26.46 20.38
C TYR A 200 7.30 -25.55 19.68
N VAL A 201 8.34 -25.06 20.36
CA VAL A 201 9.30 -24.12 19.76
C VAL A 201 10.46 -24.84 19.08
N GLU A 202 11.06 -25.83 19.74
CA GLU A 202 12.19 -26.59 19.22
C GLU A 202 11.88 -27.35 17.92
N PRO A 203 10.70 -27.99 17.75
CA PRO A 203 10.36 -28.68 16.49
C PRO A 203 10.35 -27.76 15.27
N GLN A 204 10.06 -26.47 15.44
CA GLN A 204 10.10 -25.48 14.35
C GLN A 204 11.49 -25.33 13.71
N ARG A 205 12.56 -25.76 14.39
CA ARG A 205 13.92 -25.78 13.85
C ARG A 205 14.03 -26.69 12.61
N ILE A 206 13.26 -27.77 12.54
CA ILE A 206 13.33 -28.77 11.46
C ILE A 206 12.80 -28.22 10.13
N ILE A 207 11.82 -27.33 10.21
CA ILE A 207 11.14 -26.75 9.05
C ILE A 207 11.70 -25.38 8.63
N ALA A 208 12.71 -24.88 9.35
CA ALA A 208 13.33 -23.60 9.03
C ALA A 208 14.29 -23.75 7.84
N ASP A 209 14.26 -22.77 6.94
CA ASP A 209 15.18 -22.71 5.79
C ASP A 209 16.60 -22.33 6.25
N VAL A 210 16.70 -21.50 7.29
CA VAL A 210 17.97 -21.00 7.83
C VAL A 210 17.97 -21.02 9.34
N ILE A 211 19.04 -21.58 9.93
CA ILE A 211 19.32 -21.50 11.37
C ILE A 211 20.40 -20.47 11.61
N ILE A 212 20.13 -19.49 12.47
CA ILE A 212 21.09 -18.42 12.83
C ILE A 212 21.57 -18.63 14.26
N PRO A 213 22.78 -19.19 14.45
CA PRO A 213 23.36 -19.30 15.77
C PRO A 213 23.90 -17.94 16.24
N ARG A 214 23.92 -17.72 17.56
CA ARG A 214 24.49 -16.53 18.22
C ARG A 214 23.76 -15.21 17.91
N GLY A 215 22.57 -15.28 17.29
CA GLY A 215 21.71 -14.12 16.97
C GLY A 215 22.49 -12.96 16.33
N MET A 216 22.38 -11.76 16.94
CA MET A 216 23.02 -10.51 16.48
C MET A 216 24.54 -10.56 16.31
N LYS A 217 25.24 -11.48 17.00
CA LYS A 217 26.70 -11.57 16.90
C LYS A 217 27.14 -12.16 15.55
N ASN A 218 26.24 -12.88 14.87
CA ASN A 218 26.55 -13.53 13.60
C ASN A 218 26.29 -12.61 12.41
N LYS A 219 27.12 -11.57 12.27
CA LYS A 219 27.01 -10.57 11.19
C LYS A 219 26.99 -11.19 9.79
N MET A 220 27.72 -12.29 9.58
CA MET A 220 27.73 -12.99 8.29
C MET A 220 26.37 -13.60 7.97
N ALA A 221 25.74 -14.32 8.91
CA ALA A 221 24.41 -14.88 8.70
C ALA A 221 23.36 -13.78 8.42
N ILE A 222 23.44 -12.66 9.14
CA ILE A 222 22.57 -11.50 8.89
C ILE A 222 22.78 -10.97 7.46
N THR A 223 24.03 -10.85 7.03
CA THR A 223 24.36 -10.38 5.67
C THR A 223 23.80 -11.33 4.60
N MET A 224 23.90 -12.64 4.81
CA MET A 224 23.34 -13.65 3.89
C MET A 224 21.81 -13.53 3.80
N VAL A 225 21.13 -13.42 4.94
CA VAL A 225 19.67 -13.22 4.97
C VAL A 225 19.27 -11.92 4.27
N VAL A 226 19.96 -10.81 4.55
CA VAL A 226 19.69 -9.52 3.93
C VAL A 226 19.88 -9.59 2.40
N ASN A 227 20.93 -10.26 1.92
CA ASN A 227 21.16 -10.43 0.49
C ASN A 227 20.09 -11.30 -0.16
N GLN A 228 19.65 -12.37 0.51
CA GLN A 228 18.54 -13.20 0.02
C GLN A 228 17.24 -12.41 -0.10
N ILE A 229 16.92 -11.59 0.91
CA ILE A 229 15.73 -10.72 0.88
C ILE A 229 15.83 -9.72 -0.28
N ARG A 230 17.00 -9.12 -0.50
CA ARG A 230 17.22 -8.21 -1.64
C ARG A 230 17.01 -8.91 -2.97
N GLN A 231 17.56 -10.11 -3.15
CA GLN A 231 17.37 -10.88 -4.38
C GLN A 231 15.89 -11.20 -4.62
N LEU A 232 15.15 -11.62 -3.58
CA LEU A 232 13.71 -11.85 -3.69
C LEU A 232 12.95 -10.59 -4.11
N LEU A 233 13.32 -9.42 -3.58
CA LEU A 233 12.72 -8.14 -3.96
C LEU A 233 13.08 -7.75 -5.41
N GLU A 234 14.31 -7.98 -5.85
CA GLU A 234 14.75 -7.70 -7.23
C GLU A 234 14.03 -8.58 -8.26
N GLU A 235 13.89 -9.88 -7.99
CA GLU A 235 13.16 -10.82 -8.86
C GLU A 235 11.66 -10.46 -8.95
N LYS A 236 11.07 -9.99 -7.84
CA LYS A 236 9.69 -9.47 -7.80
C LYS A 236 9.53 -8.20 -8.63
N SER A 237 10.41 -7.23 -8.41
CA SER A 237 10.44 -5.97 -9.16
C SER A 237 10.58 -6.19 -10.68
N ALA A 238 11.45 -7.12 -11.08
CA ALA A 238 11.63 -7.48 -12.48
C ALA A 238 10.36 -8.06 -13.12
N ARG A 239 9.63 -8.92 -12.40
CA ARG A 239 8.34 -9.48 -12.86
C ARG A 239 7.28 -8.39 -13.00
N HIS A 240 7.17 -7.49 -12.02
CA HIS A 240 6.24 -6.36 -12.06
C HIS A 240 6.51 -5.43 -13.25
N ASN A 241 7.77 -5.05 -13.46
CA ASN A 241 8.15 -4.21 -14.61
C ASN A 241 7.87 -4.88 -15.95
N ALA A 242 8.10 -6.21 -16.07
CA ALA A 242 7.78 -6.95 -17.28
C ALA A 242 6.26 -6.96 -17.56
N GLU A 243 5.42 -7.07 -16.53
CA GLU A 243 3.97 -6.98 -16.65
C GLU A 243 3.53 -5.57 -17.09
N LEU A 244 4.11 -4.51 -16.51
CA LEU A 244 3.87 -3.13 -16.94
C LEU A 244 4.25 -2.89 -18.40
N MET A 245 5.38 -3.43 -18.86
CA MET A 245 5.81 -3.32 -20.27
C MET A 245 4.84 -4.08 -21.19
N ARG A 246 4.39 -5.27 -20.78
CA ARG A 246 3.39 -6.06 -21.53
C ARG A 246 2.08 -5.27 -21.69
N LEU A 247 1.57 -4.68 -20.62
CA LEU A 247 0.38 -3.82 -20.65
C LEU A 247 0.58 -2.62 -21.57
N GLY A 248 1.75 -1.97 -21.53
CA GLY A 248 2.07 -0.87 -22.43
C GLY A 248 1.96 -1.24 -23.92
N ARG A 249 2.56 -2.38 -24.31
CA ARG A 249 2.54 -2.85 -25.71
C ARG A 249 1.14 -3.22 -26.21
N GLN A 250 0.27 -3.73 -25.34
CA GLN A 250 -1.08 -4.12 -25.75
C GLN A 250 -1.96 -2.93 -26.14
N VAL A 251 -1.71 -1.75 -25.54
CA VAL A 251 -2.57 -0.57 -25.72
C VAL A 251 -1.95 0.47 -26.67
N GLU A 252 -0.73 0.24 -27.17
CA GLU A 252 0.02 1.21 -27.99
C GLU A 252 -0.76 1.65 -29.24
N ASP A 253 -1.45 0.71 -29.90
CA ASP A 253 -2.22 0.96 -31.13
C ASP A 253 -3.70 1.29 -30.90
N GLU A 254 -4.22 1.19 -29.67
CA GLU A 254 -5.64 1.44 -29.38
C GLU A 254 -5.99 2.94 -29.40
N PRO A 255 -7.21 3.34 -29.83
CA PRO A 255 -7.64 4.73 -29.69
C PRO A 255 -7.80 5.13 -28.21
N PHE A 256 -7.82 6.44 -27.93
CA PHE A 256 -8.11 6.92 -26.57
C PHE A 256 -9.52 6.50 -26.15
N SER A 257 -9.66 6.04 -24.90
CA SER A 257 -10.95 5.81 -24.27
C SER A 257 -11.77 7.10 -24.22
N ALA A 258 -13.10 6.98 -24.31
CA ALA A 258 -14.03 8.10 -24.18
C ALA A 258 -13.94 8.81 -22.82
N ARG A 259 -13.30 8.18 -21.83
CA ARG A 259 -13.02 8.74 -20.50
C ARG A 259 -11.81 9.67 -20.46
N ILE A 260 -11.05 9.75 -21.54
CA ILE A 260 -9.88 10.62 -21.65
C ILE A 260 -10.31 11.90 -22.34
N GLU A 261 -10.19 12.99 -21.61
CA GLU A 261 -10.55 14.32 -22.05
C GLU A 261 -9.32 15.19 -22.19
N LEU A 262 -8.96 15.47 -23.44
CA LEU A 262 -7.91 16.42 -23.76
C LEU A 262 -8.50 17.82 -23.82
N MET A 263 -7.85 18.78 -23.15
CA MET A 263 -8.25 20.18 -23.26
C MET A 263 -8.20 20.66 -24.71
N GLU A 264 -9.28 21.32 -25.12
CA GLU A 264 -9.34 21.96 -26.44
C GLU A 264 -8.25 23.03 -26.55
N GLN A 265 -7.43 22.93 -27.60
CA GLN A 265 -6.29 23.83 -27.83
C GLN A 265 -6.73 25.17 -28.43
N LYS A 266 -7.55 25.92 -27.69
CA LYS A 266 -7.94 27.30 -28.04
C LYS A 266 -6.72 28.23 -28.06
N PRO A 267 -6.76 29.36 -28.80
CA PRO A 267 -5.62 30.27 -28.90
C PRO A 267 -5.00 30.67 -27.54
N GLN A 268 -5.83 30.89 -26.52
CA GLN A 268 -5.36 31.22 -25.17
C GLN A 268 -4.61 30.06 -24.50
N VAL A 269 -5.11 28.83 -24.60
CA VAL A 269 -4.46 27.63 -24.05
C VAL A 269 -3.14 27.36 -24.77
N ARG A 270 -3.12 27.55 -26.09
CA ARG A 270 -1.89 27.43 -26.89
C ARG A 270 -0.87 28.50 -26.51
N ALA A 271 -1.27 29.76 -26.33
CA ALA A 271 -0.39 30.84 -25.91
C ALA A 271 0.26 30.54 -24.55
N MET A 272 -0.54 30.12 -23.56
CA MET A 272 -0.02 29.72 -22.25
C MET A 272 0.92 28.51 -22.36
N SER A 273 0.55 27.50 -23.15
CA SER A 273 1.40 26.33 -23.39
C SER A 273 2.74 26.68 -24.05
N THR A 274 2.75 27.65 -24.97
CA THR A 274 3.98 28.16 -25.61
C THR A 274 4.90 28.83 -24.59
N ILE A 275 4.35 29.66 -23.71
CA ILE A 275 5.12 30.31 -22.63
C ILE A 275 5.69 29.25 -21.70
N LEU A 276 4.89 28.28 -21.25
CA LEU A 276 5.34 27.22 -20.35
C LEU A 276 6.42 26.32 -20.96
N ARG A 277 6.42 26.11 -22.29
CA ARG A 277 7.43 25.30 -22.97
C ARG A 277 8.69 26.09 -23.35
N SER A 278 8.65 27.42 -23.28
CA SER A 278 9.79 28.23 -23.66
C SER A 278 10.88 28.14 -22.59
N PRO A 279 12.13 27.77 -22.96
CA PRO A 279 13.20 27.67 -21.98
C PRO A 279 13.61 29.03 -21.40
N THR A 280 13.30 30.12 -22.09
CA THR A 280 13.61 31.50 -21.71
C THR A 280 12.63 32.13 -20.73
N THR A 281 11.50 31.47 -20.44
CA THR A 281 10.50 31.98 -19.51
C THR A 281 11.04 31.97 -18.08
N GLU A 282 10.93 33.12 -17.40
CA GLU A 282 11.32 33.27 -16.01
C GLU A 282 10.43 32.44 -15.08
N GLN A 283 10.96 32.03 -13.93
CA GLN A 283 10.24 31.17 -12.98
C GLN A 283 8.91 31.80 -12.51
N VAL A 284 8.89 33.10 -12.26
CA VAL A 284 7.69 33.81 -11.78
C VAL A 284 6.58 33.77 -12.83
N ASP A 285 6.92 34.05 -14.09
CA ASP A 285 5.97 33.94 -15.20
C ASP A 285 5.52 32.49 -15.41
N PHE A 286 6.45 31.54 -15.34
CA PHE A 286 6.15 30.12 -15.45
C PHE A 286 5.11 29.69 -14.40
N ALA A 287 5.33 30.03 -13.13
CA ALA A 287 4.40 29.72 -12.06
C ALA A 287 3.03 30.40 -12.27
N PHE A 288 3.01 31.68 -12.66
CA PHE A 288 1.79 32.41 -12.94
C PHE A 288 0.95 31.77 -14.05
N TYR A 289 1.56 31.44 -15.19
CA TYR A 289 0.84 30.82 -16.31
C TYR A 289 0.47 29.37 -16.03
N LEU A 290 1.27 28.63 -15.25
CA LEU A 290 0.94 27.26 -14.85
C LEU A 290 -0.28 27.26 -13.92
N ASP A 291 -0.34 28.17 -12.93
CA ASP A 291 -1.51 28.31 -12.07
C ASP A 291 -2.79 28.61 -12.86
N ARG A 292 -2.68 29.45 -13.89
CA ARG A 292 -3.81 29.78 -14.78
C ARG A 292 -4.28 28.57 -15.57
N LEU A 293 -3.34 27.79 -16.11
CA LEU A 293 -3.66 26.55 -16.80
C LEU A 293 -4.26 25.51 -15.83
N ALA A 294 -3.72 25.40 -14.62
CA ALA A 294 -4.21 24.50 -13.58
C ALA A 294 -5.65 24.82 -13.18
N ALA A 295 -6.02 26.10 -13.03
CA ALA A 295 -7.40 26.48 -12.76
C ALA A 295 -8.36 26.02 -13.89
N LEU A 296 -7.97 26.20 -15.15
CA LEU A 296 -8.79 25.74 -16.29
C LEU A 296 -8.90 24.20 -16.35
N LEU A 297 -7.83 23.48 -16.00
CA LEU A 297 -7.82 22.03 -15.91
C LEU A 297 -8.76 21.53 -14.81
N VAL A 298 -8.72 22.17 -13.64
CA VAL A 298 -9.59 21.83 -12.51
C VAL A 298 -11.05 22.10 -12.85
N GLU A 299 -11.38 23.25 -13.45
CA GLU A 299 -12.75 23.54 -13.93
C GLU A 299 -13.24 22.45 -14.88
N ARG A 300 -12.40 22.04 -15.83
CA ARG A 300 -12.77 20.97 -16.77
C ARG A 300 -12.93 19.62 -16.08
N ALA A 301 -12.10 19.31 -15.09
CA ALA A 301 -12.23 18.10 -14.28
C ALA A 301 -13.54 18.05 -13.49
N LEU A 302 -14.10 19.21 -13.11
CA LEU A 302 -15.37 19.28 -12.41
C LEU A 302 -16.58 18.98 -13.30
N ASP A 303 -16.44 18.95 -14.63
CA ASP A 303 -17.51 18.46 -15.51
C ASP A 303 -17.79 16.95 -15.29
N SER A 304 -16.81 16.21 -14.77
CA SER A 304 -16.98 14.81 -14.37
C SER A 304 -17.65 14.65 -13.00
N HIS A 305 -17.88 15.74 -12.26
CA HIS A 305 -18.59 15.70 -10.98
C HIS A 305 -20.08 15.47 -11.19
N HIS A 306 -20.71 14.72 -10.29
CA HIS A 306 -22.13 14.48 -10.36
C HIS A 306 -22.92 15.67 -9.77
N PHE A 307 -23.86 16.19 -10.54
CA PHE A 307 -24.77 17.25 -10.11
C PHE A 307 -26.22 16.76 -10.02
N LEU A 308 -26.95 17.26 -9.03
CA LEU A 308 -28.39 17.01 -8.87
C LEU A 308 -29.20 18.20 -9.42
N PRO A 309 -30.33 17.95 -10.11
CA PRO A 309 -31.23 19.02 -10.53
C PRO A 309 -31.82 19.74 -9.32
N VAL A 310 -31.89 21.07 -9.41
CA VAL A 310 -32.52 21.92 -8.40
C VAL A 310 -33.31 23.04 -9.07
N HIS A 311 -34.47 23.36 -8.50
CA HIS A 311 -35.24 24.53 -8.90
C HIS A 311 -34.96 25.67 -7.93
N VAL A 312 -34.60 26.82 -8.46
CA VAL A 312 -34.45 28.05 -7.66
C VAL A 312 -35.35 29.13 -8.21
N THR A 313 -35.98 29.87 -7.30
CA THR A 313 -36.74 31.07 -7.65
C THR A 313 -35.75 32.22 -7.77
N THR A 314 -35.70 32.86 -8.94
CA THR A 314 -34.84 34.01 -9.19
C THR A 314 -35.37 35.26 -8.45
N PRO A 315 -34.56 36.32 -8.30
CA PRO A 315 -35.04 37.60 -7.74
C PRO A 315 -36.20 38.25 -8.51
N GLN A 316 -36.47 37.79 -9.74
CA GLN A 316 -37.60 38.23 -10.58
C GLN A 316 -38.81 37.28 -10.47
N GLU A 317 -38.81 36.39 -9.48
CA GLU A 317 -39.85 35.37 -9.22
C GLU A 317 -40.04 34.34 -10.34
N LEU A 318 -39.06 34.22 -11.25
CA LEU A 318 -39.06 33.20 -12.30
C LEU A 318 -38.41 31.91 -11.78
N GLN A 319 -38.91 30.77 -12.25
CA GLN A 319 -38.31 29.45 -11.96
C GLN A 319 -37.09 29.21 -12.86
N TYR A 320 -35.94 28.91 -12.25
CA TYR A 320 -34.73 28.50 -12.96
C TYR A 320 -34.38 27.04 -12.63
N ASN A 321 -34.17 26.25 -13.68
CA ASN A 321 -33.76 24.85 -13.58
C ASN A 321 -32.23 24.77 -13.55
N GLY A 322 -31.68 24.74 -12.35
CA GLY A 322 -30.25 24.70 -12.11
C GLY A 322 -29.74 23.32 -11.70
N LEU A 323 -28.46 23.29 -11.34
CA LEU A 323 -27.74 22.13 -10.85
C LEU A 323 -27.06 22.47 -9.53
N ARG A 324 -27.03 21.51 -8.60
CA ARG A 324 -26.24 21.60 -7.36
C ARG A 324 -25.29 20.42 -7.26
N SER A 325 -24.12 20.63 -6.67
CA SER A 325 -23.16 19.57 -6.39
C SER A 325 -23.79 18.47 -5.51
N SER A 326 -23.59 17.21 -5.87
CA SER A 326 -24.23 16.06 -5.21
C SER A 326 -23.48 15.56 -3.96
N GLY A 327 -22.31 16.11 -3.65
CA GLY A 327 -21.53 15.74 -2.48
C GLY A 327 -20.21 16.52 -2.37
N LYS A 328 -19.32 16.05 -1.49
CA LYS A 328 -18.01 16.71 -1.30
C LYS A 328 -17.06 16.40 -2.46
N VAL A 329 -16.34 17.42 -2.91
CA VAL A 329 -15.18 17.29 -3.79
C VAL A 329 -13.91 17.42 -2.95
N SER A 330 -12.98 16.51 -3.15
CA SER A 330 -11.65 16.54 -2.53
C SER A 330 -10.56 16.35 -3.57
N ALA A 331 -9.32 16.65 -3.22
CA ALA A 331 -8.17 16.45 -4.06
C ALA A 331 -7.09 15.64 -3.34
N VAL A 332 -6.27 14.92 -4.10
CA VAL A 332 -5.09 14.23 -3.62
C VAL A 332 -3.94 14.57 -4.55
N ALA A 333 -2.88 15.19 -4.01
CA ALA A 333 -1.71 15.58 -4.80
C ALA A 333 -0.64 14.48 -4.78
N ILE A 334 -0.20 14.05 -5.97
CA ILE A 334 0.99 13.18 -6.12
C ILE A 334 2.22 14.08 -6.07
N LEU A 335 2.96 14.01 -4.97
CA LEU A 335 4.13 14.84 -4.72
C LEU A 335 5.32 14.39 -5.58
N ARG A 336 6.10 15.32 -6.13
CA ARG A 336 5.99 16.78 -5.96
C ARG A 336 5.10 17.47 -7.00
N GLY A 337 4.93 16.86 -8.18
CA GLY A 337 4.27 17.48 -9.34
C GLY A 337 2.84 17.95 -9.08
N GLY A 338 2.03 17.18 -8.36
CA GLY A 338 0.66 17.53 -8.01
C GLY A 338 0.53 18.82 -7.19
N SER A 339 1.54 19.17 -6.38
CA SER A 339 1.51 20.42 -5.61
C SER A 339 1.65 21.67 -6.49
N CYS A 340 2.15 21.53 -7.73
CA CYS A 340 2.14 22.63 -8.70
C CYS A 340 0.71 23.03 -9.12
N LEU A 341 -0.28 22.16 -8.92
CA LEU A 341 -1.68 22.41 -9.30
C LEU A 341 -2.53 22.90 -8.11
N GLU A 342 -1.99 22.90 -6.89
CA GLU A 342 -2.74 23.28 -5.68
C GLU A 342 -3.20 24.74 -5.71
N THR A 343 -2.38 25.67 -6.22
CA THR A 343 -2.77 27.08 -6.33
C THR A 343 -3.97 27.25 -7.28
N GLY A 344 -3.95 26.58 -8.44
CA GLY A 344 -5.05 26.57 -9.39
C GLY A 344 -6.31 25.94 -8.79
N LEU A 345 -6.16 24.78 -8.12
CA LEU A 345 -7.24 24.12 -7.39
C LEU A 345 -7.88 25.06 -6.37
N LYS A 346 -7.10 25.77 -5.56
CA LYS A 346 -7.61 26.64 -4.50
C LYS A 346 -8.27 27.91 -5.01
N ARG A 347 -7.94 28.35 -6.23
CA ARG A 347 -8.65 29.44 -6.91
C ARG A 347 -10.05 29.01 -7.36
N THR A 348 -10.21 27.76 -7.80
CA THR A 348 -11.49 27.21 -8.27
C THR A 348 -12.34 26.66 -7.12
N LEU A 349 -11.72 25.95 -6.17
CA LEU A 349 -12.35 25.33 -5.00
C LEU A 349 -11.58 25.70 -3.71
N PRO A 350 -11.86 26.87 -3.10
CA PRO A 350 -11.15 27.35 -1.91
C PRO A 350 -11.17 26.34 -0.74
N ASP A 351 -12.33 25.73 -0.49
CA ASP A 351 -12.56 24.81 0.63
C ASP A 351 -12.19 23.35 0.33
N CYS A 352 -11.58 23.06 -0.83
CA CYS A 352 -11.24 21.69 -1.21
C CYS A 352 -10.25 21.06 -0.22
N LEU A 353 -10.61 19.92 0.37
CA LEU A 353 -9.69 19.14 1.19
C LEU A 353 -8.60 18.52 0.31
N THR A 354 -7.32 18.65 0.69
CA THR A 354 -6.17 18.15 -0.09
C THR A 354 -5.36 17.09 0.68
N GLY A 355 -5.47 15.83 0.24
CA GLY A 355 -4.63 14.71 0.66
C GLY A 355 -3.30 14.71 -0.09
N ARG A 356 -2.32 13.91 0.38
CA ARG A 356 -0.96 13.87 -0.19
C ARG A 356 -0.45 12.44 -0.30
N LEU A 357 0.15 12.16 -1.45
CA LEU A 357 0.85 10.91 -1.78
C LEU A 357 2.26 11.27 -2.23
N LEU A 358 3.30 10.73 -1.63
CA LEU A 358 4.65 10.81 -2.19
C LEU A 358 4.96 9.47 -2.83
N ILE A 359 5.02 9.45 -4.16
CA ILE A 359 5.39 8.27 -4.94
C ILE A 359 6.69 8.60 -5.66
N GLN A 360 7.72 7.78 -5.47
CA GLN A 360 8.99 7.96 -6.16
C GLN A 360 9.38 6.67 -6.85
N SER A 361 9.83 6.75 -8.10
CA SER A 361 10.43 5.61 -8.78
C SER A 361 11.79 5.33 -8.19
N ASN A 362 12.03 4.07 -7.82
CA ASN A 362 13.33 3.60 -7.38
C ASN A 362 14.36 3.81 -8.50
N TYR A 363 15.50 4.43 -8.19
CA TYR A 363 16.52 4.75 -9.19
C TYR A 363 17.18 3.52 -9.83
N ARG A 364 17.18 2.37 -9.15
CA ARG A 364 17.77 1.12 -9.66
C ARG A 364 16.78 0.33 -10.48
N THR A 365 15.56 0.18 -9.97
CA THR A 365 14.56 -0.73 -10.56
C THR A 365 13.53 -0.02 -11.42
N GLY A 366 13.37 1.29 -11.30
CA GLY A 366 12.33 2.07 -11.97
C GLY A 366 10.93 1.91 -11.37
N GLU A 367 10.76 1.01 -10.40
CA GLU A 367 9.47 0.68 -9.77
C GLU A 367 8.98 1.82 -8.86
N PRO A 368 7.69 2.19 -8.90
CA PRO A 368 7.16 3.25 -8.04
C PRO A 368 7.00 2.78 -6.58
N GLU A 369 7.42 3.60 -5.62
CA GLU A 369 7.37 3.32 -4.17
C GLU A 369 6.63 4.41 -3.37
N LEU A 370 5.85 4.04 -2.34
CA LEU A 370 4.94 4.95 -1.59
C LEU A 370 5.61 5.67 -0.41
N HIS A 371 6.55 6.56 -0.61
CA HIS A 371 7.28 7.25 0.47
C HIS A 371 6.44 7.93 1.56
N PHE A 372 5.24 8.41 1.25
CA PHE A 372 4.38 9.10 2.21
C PHE A 372 2.91 9.01 1.80
N LEU A 373 2.02 8.86 2.79
CA LEU A 373 0.58 8.78 2.61
C LEU A 373 -0.14 9.59 3.69
N LYS A 374 -0.95 10.56 3.26
CA LYS A 374 -1.88 11.28 4.14
C LYS A 374 -3.20 11.52 3.42
N LEU A 375 -4.19 10.70 3.77
CA LEU A 375 -5.56 10.79 3.27
C LEU A 375 -6.54 11.13 4.41
N PHE A 376 -7.74 11.54 4.04
CA PHE A 376 -8.83 11.79 4.99
C PHE A 376 -9.48 10.46 5.40
N PRO A 377 -9.86 10.28 6.67
CA PRO A 377 -10.54 9.06 7.12
C PRO A 377 -11.86 8.77 6.38
N ASP A 378 -12.57 9.82 5.95
CA ASP A 378 -13.87 9.76 5.27
C ASP A 378 -13.76 9.88 3.74
N ILE A 379 -12.56 9.74 3.15
CA ILE A 379 -12.35 9.93 1.70
C ILE A 379 -13.26 9.04 0.83
N ALA A 380 -13.58 7.82 1.27
CA ALA A 380 -14.48 6.92 0.57
C ALA A 380 -15.92 7.47 0.41
N SER A 381 -16.32 8.37 1.31
CA SER A 381 -17.65 9.02 1.27
C SER A 381 -17.71 10.23 0.34
N HIS A 382 -16.57 10.71 -0.17
CA HIS A 382 -16.55 11.84 -1.08
C HIS A 382 -17.11 11.45 -2.44
N GLU A 383 -17.82 12.37 -3.09
CA GLU A 383 -18.46 12.11 -4.38
C GLU A 383 -17.45 12.18 -5.52
N THR A 384 -16.42 13.02 -5.39
CA THR A 384 -15.35 13.13 -6.38
C THR A 384 -14.00 13.38 -5.71
N VAL A 385 -13.00 12.64 -6.17
CA VAL A 385 -11.60 12.76 -5.73
C VAL A 385 -10.74 13.13 -6.93
N LEU A 386 -10.26 14.37 -6.97
CA LEU A 386 -9.34 14.88 -7.99
C LEU A 386 -7.92 14.41 -7.66
N LEU A 387 -7.36 13.52 -8.48
CA LEU A 387 -5.99 13.06 -8.34
C LEU A 387 -5.07 13.93 -9.20
N LEU A 388 -4.21 14.72 -8.57
CA LEU A 388 -3.44 15.78 -9.22
C LEU A 388 -1.99 15.35 -9.47
N ASP A 389 -1.53 15.48 -10.70
CA ASP A 389 -0.11 15.39 -11.06
C ASP A 389 0.22 16.34 -12.22
N SER A 390 1.28 17.13 -12.13
CA SER A 390 1.59 18.11 -13.18
C SER A 390 2.00 17.45 -14.51
N GLN A 391 2.75 16.36 -14.44
CA GLN A 391 3.25 15.62 -15.60
C GLN A 391 3.23 14.12 -15.34
N MET A 392 2.51 13.37 -16.17
CA MET A 392 2.48 11.92 -16.15
C MET A 392 3.18 11.38 -17.41
N SER A 393 4.37 10.81 -17.27
CA SER A 393 5.09 10.17 -18.40
C SER A 393 4.62 8.71 -18.59
N SER A 394 5.24 7.74 -17.91
CA SER A 394 4.94 6.30 -18.07
C SER A 394 3.65 5.79 -17.41
N GLY A 395 2.98 6.63 -16.60
CA GLY A 395 1.76 6.27 -15.87
C GLY A 395 1.94 5.42 -14.61
N GLY A 396 3.17 5.00 -14.25
CA GLY A 396 3.41 4.13 -13.08
C GLY A 396 2.96 4.74 -11.74
N ALA A 397 3.34 6.00 -11.49
CA ALA A 397 2.91 6.71 -10.28
C ALA A 397 1.39 6.95 -10.24
N ALA A 398 0.76 7.18 -11.40
CA ALA A 398 -0.68 7.36 -11.51
C ALA A 398 -1.44 6.06 -11.20
N LEU A 399 -1.02 4.93 -11.78
CA LEU A 399 -1.59 3.60 -11.49
C LEU A 399 -1.52 3.29 -9.99
N MET A 400 -0.36 3.52 -9.39
CA MET A 400 -0.13 3.33 -7.98
C MET A 400 -1.03 4.22 -7.13
N ALA A 401 -1.14 5.51 -7.46
CA ALA A 401 -1.99 6.44 -6.74
C ALA A 401 -3.48 6.07 -6.82
N VAL A 402 -3.98 5.70 -8.00
CA VAL A 402 -5.37 5.26 -8.17
C VAL A 402 -5.62 3.98 -7.38
N ARG A 403 -4.69 3.02 -7.43
CA ARG A 403 -4.79 1.80 -6.64
C ARG A 403 -4.91 2.08 -5.14
N ILE A 404 -4.08 3.00 -4.62
CA ILE A 404 -4.15 3.41 -3.20
C ILE A 404 -5.52 3.97 -2.85
N LEU A 405 -6.13 4.80 -3.71
CA LEU A 405 -7.47 5.35 -3.46
C LEU A 405 -8.53 4.26 -3.44
N VAL A 406 -8.46 3.32 -4.38
CA VAL A 406 -9.37 2.14 -4.42
C VAL A 406 -9.21 1.28 -3.17
N ASP A 407 -7.97 1.05 -2.71
CA ASP A 407 -7.69 0.32 -1.46
C ASP A 407 -8.23 1.06 -0.21
N HIS A 408 -8.42 2.38 -0.28
CA HIS A 408 -9.06 3.21 0.74
C HIS A 408 -10.58 3.34 0.55
N GLY A 409 -11.18 2.54 -0.33
CA GLY A 409 -12.62 2.45 -0.54
C GLY A 409 -13.21 3.51 -1.47
N VAL A 410 -12.38 4.30 -2.15
CA VAL A 410 -12.86 5.24 -3.17
C VAL A 410 -13.27 4.44 -4.42
N GLU A 411 -14.52 4.58 -4.84
CA GLU A 411 -15.00 3.95 -6.06
C GLU A 411 -14.31 4.53 -7.30
N GLU A 412 -13.93 3.67 -8.24
CA GLU A 412 -13.13 4.04 -9.40
C GLU A 412 -13.76 5.18 -10.24
N ARG A 413 -15.08 5.11 -10.48
CA ARG A 413 -15.84 6.15 -11.19
C ARG A 413 -15.84 7.53 -10.52
N LYS A 414 -15.47 7.62 -9.23
CA LYS A 414 -15.39 8.87 -8.47
C LYS A 414 -14.01 9.52 -8.56
N ILE A 415 -13.04 8.85 -9.15
CA ILE A 415 -11.66 9.34 -9.29
C ILE A 415 -11.53 10.06 -10.63
N VAL A 416 -11.02 11.29 -10.58
CA VAL A 416 -10.70 12.09 -11.78
C VAL A 416 -9.23 12.44 -11.76
N PHE A 417 -8.45 11.89 -12.68
CA PHE A 417 -7.02 12.18 -12.81
C PHE A 417 -6.81 13.47 -13.60
N VAL A 418 -6.11 14.45 -13.03
CA VAL A 418 -5.90 15.77 -13.63
C VAL A 418 -4.42 16.03 -13.83
N THR A 419 -4.03 16.32 -15.08
CA THR A 419 -2.62 16.58 -15.41
C THR A 419 -2.41 17.62 -16.51
N CYS A 420 -1.28 18.35 -16.47
CA CYS A 420 -0.96 19.31 -17.53
C CYS A 420 -0.40 18.61 -18.76
N LEU A 421 0.46 17.62 -18.57
CA LEU A 421 1.10 16.85 -19.63
C LEU A 421 0.96 15.36 -19.36
N ALA A 422 0.45 14.63 -20.35
CA ALA A 422 0.22 13.20 -20.23
C ALA A 422 0.89 12.42 -21.37
N GLY A 423 1.69 11.42 -21.03
CA GLY A 423 2.21 10.42 -21.95
C GLY A 423 1.08 9.59 -22.54
N ARG A 424 1.16 9.31 -23.84
CA ARG A 424 0.13 8.57 -24.58
C ARG A 424 -0.05 7.16 -24.04
N ILE A 425 1.03 6.41 -23.88
CA ILE A 425 1.04 5.06 -23.29
C ILE A 425 0.63 5.15 -21.82
N GLY A 426 1.08 6.18 -21.08
CA GLY A 426 0.74 6.37 -19.67
C GLY A 426 -0.78 6.45 -19.41
N VAL A 427 -1.49 7.31 -20.13
CA VAL A 427 -2.96 7.47 -19.98
C VAL A 427 -3.72 6.22 -20.43
N LYS A 428 -3.29 5.63 -21.54
CA LYS A 428 -3.88 4.42 -22.09
C LYS A 428 -3.77 3.25 -21.12
N ARG A 429 -2.58 3.07 -20.53
CA ARG A 429 -2.35 2.05 -19.49
C ARG A 429 -3.24 2.29 -18.28
N LEU A 430 -3.35 3.54 -17.81
CA LEU A 430 -4.20 3.90 -16.68
C LEU A 430 -5.66 3.51 -16.91
N THR A 431 -6.21 3.87 -18.07
CA THR A 431 -7.62 3.61 -18.42
C THR A 431 -7.89 2.17 -18.84
N SER A 432 -6.88 1.41 -19.26
CA SER A 432 -7.00 -0.03 -19.48
C SER A 432 -7.15 -0.79 -18.16
N VAL A 433 -6.36 -0.41 -17.15
CA VAL A 433 -6.39 -1.00 -15.80
C VAL A 433 -7.63 -0.55 -15.01
N PHE A 434 -7.95 0.74 -15.09
CA PHE A 434 -9.07 1.36 -14.42
C PHE A 434 -10.02 1.97 -15.48
N PRO A 435 -10.95 1.18 -16.05
CA PRO A 435 -11.84 1.63 -17.14
C PRO A 435 -12.93 2.64 -16.76
N GLU A 436 -13.29 2.77 -15.49
CA GLU A 436 -14.29 3.71 -14.98
C GLU A 436 -13.70 5.08 -14.58
N ILE A 437 -12.37 5.21 -14.48
CA ILE A 437 -11.71 6.48 -14.13
C ILE A 437 -11.90 7.53 -15.24
N SER A 438 -12.06 8.79 -14.86
CA SER A 438 -11.99 9.91 -15.80
C SER A 438 -10.58 10.53 -15.80
N VAL A 439 -10.06 10.91 -16.97
CA VAL A 439 -8.76 11.57 -17.10
C VAL A 439 -8.93 12.90 -17.83
N VAL A 440 -8.49 14.00 -17.22
CA VAL A 440 -8.42 15.33 -17.83
C VAL A 440 -6.97 15.74 -17.99
N ALA A 441 -6.54 15.91 -19.24
CA ALA A 441 -5.17 16.26 -19.57
C ALA A 441 -5.07 17.52 -20.43
N GLY A 442 -4.12 18.40 -20.10
CA GLY A 442 -3.90 19.65 -20.82
C GLY A 442 -3.32 19.45 -22.22
N ASN A 443 -2.34 18.55 -22.33
CA ASN A 443 -1.66 18.21 -23.58
C ASN A 443 -1.07 16.79 -23.51
N VAL A 444 -0.83 16.20 -24.68
CA VAL A 444 -0.10 14.94 -24.80
C VAL A 444 1.41 15.21 -24.93
N ALA A 445 2.21 14.41 -24.24
CA ALA A 445 3.67 14.45 -24.19
C ALA A 445 4.27 13.12 -24.68
N ASP A 446 5.59 13.09 -24.83
CA ASP A 446 6.31 11.84 -25.09
C ASP A 446 6.32 10.98 -23.81
N ASP A 447 6.15 9.67 -23.95
CA ASP A 447 6.05 8.73 -22.83
C ASP A 447 7.33 8.61 -22.00
N HIS A 448 8.48 9.00 -22.58
CA HIS A 448 9.80 8.97 -21.93
C HIS A 448 10.31 10.37 -21.56
N GLU A 449 9.47 11.39 -21.66
CA GLU A 449 9.86 12.76 -21.29
C GLU A 449 10.16 12.85 -19.79
N GLU A 450 11.35 13.34 -19.44
CA GLU A 450 11.73 13.60 -18.06
C GLU A 450 10.77 14.61 -17.40
N ARG A 451 10.53 14.43 -16.11
CA ARG A 451 9.68 15.34 -15.33
C ARG A 451 10.38 16.69 -15.14
N TRP A 452 9.89 17.72 -15.82
CA TRP A 452 10.52 19.05 -15.83
C TRP A 452 9.62 20.17 -15.30
N ILE A 453 8.29 20.01 -15.34
CA ILE A 453 7.35 21.05 -14.88
C ILE A 453 7.60 21.40 -13.41
N GLU A 454 7.74 20.39 -12.56
CA GLU A 454 8.00 20.55 -11.13
C GLU A 454 9.35 21.23 -10.84
N LYS A 455 10.41 20.90 -11.59
CA LYS A 455 11.73 21.55 -11.48
C LYS A 455 11.64 23.04 -11.82
N ARG A 456 10.95 23.38 -12.92
CA ARG A 456 10.71 24.75 -13.37
C ARG A 456 9.84 25.55 -12.39
N TYR A 457 8.79 24.93 -11.87
CA TYR A 457 7.86 25.60 -10.94
C TYR A 457 8.54 25.92 -9.60
N PHE A 458 9.23 24.95 -9.00
CA PHE A 458 9.88 25.13 -7.69
C PHE A 458 11.26 25.78 -7.78
N GLY A 459 11.90 25.78 -8.95
CA GLY A 459 13.24 26.36 -9.15
C GLY A 459 14.35 25.52 -8.52
N CYS A 460 14.24 24.18 -8.61
CA CYS A 460 15.15 23.23 -7.96
C CYS A 460 15.69 22.16 -8.90
#